data_AF-A0A2H3SRV3-F1
#
_entry.id   AF-A0A2H3SRV3-F1
#
_cell.length_a   1.000
_cell.length_b   1.000
_cell.length_c   1.000
_cell.angle_alpha   90.00
_cell.angle_beta   90.00
_cell.angle_gamma   90.00
#
_symmetry.space_group_name_H-M   'P 1'
#
loop_
_entity.id
_entity.type
_entity.pdbx_description
1 polymer ?
#
loop_
_entity_poly.entity_id
_entity_poly.type
_entity_poly.pdbx_seq_one_letter_code
_entity_poly.pdbx_strand_id
1 'polypeptide(L)'
;MASADDARKNRIVSHMNKDHTREISYYLRHYAHLSASAASSPVLKDTDLNGMTIKSNDGREHFVPFSPPLSSWAEVKDRIIEMANTAREGLGLSDVIITAYTPPEGFGIFVTGSVLFYFFCAGTLPWVQPGTRIWELLNEGFPGGATFFHWLVNAIFWPVIGIHLVECFFFDRKLQRHGVERFSGQWWLWLSNCFFEGFPAFKRVDGIVARKQDKSGKSQ
;
A
#
# COMPACT_ATOMS: atom_id res chain seq x y z
N MET A 1 -45.14 7.55 -10.68
CA MET A 1 -44.44 6.28 -10.42
C MET A 1 -43.09 6.36 -11.11
N ALA A 2 -41.99 6.01 -10.44
CA ALA A 2 -40.68 5.94 -11.10
C ALA A 2 -40.72 4.83 -12.17
N SER A 3 -40.10 5.05 -13.33
CA SER A 3 -40.04 4.04 -14.38
C SER A 3 -39.27 2.79 -13.90
N ALA A 4 -39.48 1.64 -14.55
CA ALA A 4 -38.72 0.43 -14.22
C ALA A 4 -37.20 0.65 -14.34
N ASP A 5 -36.79 1.55 -15.24
CA ASP A 5 -35.41 1.94 -15.47
C ASP A 5 -34.88 2.86 -14.36
N ASP A 6 -35.67 3.82 -13.88
CA ASP A 6 -35.31 4.65 -12.71
C ASP A 6 -35.08 3.80 -11.46
N ALA A 7 -35.94 2.79 -11.24
CA ALA A 7 -35.78 1.86 -10.14
C ALA A 7 -34.50 1.02 -10.29
N ARG A 8 -34.14 0.62 -11.51
CA ARG A 8 -32.91 -0.13 -11.79
C ARG A 8 -31.66 0.72 -11.58
N LYS A 9 -31.65 1.94 -12.14
CA LYS A 9 -30.61 2.96 -11.93
C LYS A 9 -30.35 3.21 -10.46
N ASN A 10 -31.39 3.48 -9.68
CA ASN A 10 -31.26 3.73 -8.24
C ASN A 10 -30.66 2.53 -7.47
N ARG A 11 -30.98 1.29 -7.86
CA ARG A 11 -30.36 0.10 -7.28
C ARG A 11 -28.87 0.01 -7.61
N ILE A 12 -28.49 0.27 -8.88
CA ILE A 12 -27.08 0.28 -9.30
C ILE A 12 -26.30 1.35 -8.54
N VAL A 13 -26.80 2.59 -8.51
CA VAL A 13 -26.16 3.71 -7.82
C VAL A 13 -25.97 3.41 -6.33
N SER A 14 -27.00 2.90 -5.66
CA SER A 14 -26.94 2.54 -4.25
C SER A 14 -25.92 1.42 -3.99
N HIS A 15 -25.94 0.34 -4.79
CA HIS A 15 -25.00 -0.77 -4.66
C HIS A 15 -23.55 -0.33 -4.89
N MET A 16 -23.29 0.46 -5.93
CA MET A 16 -21.95 0.96 -6.24
C MET A 16 -21.42 1.82 -5.09
N ASN A 17 -22.22 2.76 -4.59
CA ASN A 17 -21.80 3.63 -3.49
C ASN A 17 -21.64 2.90 -2.15
N LYS A 18 -22.27 1.74 -1.99
CA LYS A 18 -22.14 0.94 -0.76
C LYS A 18 -20.92 0.03 -0.80
N ASP A 19 -20.74 -0.68 -1.90
CA ASP A 19 -19.84 -1.84 -1.96
C ASP A 19 -18.63 -1.62 -2.90
N HIS A 20 -18.67 -0.60 -3.77
CA HIS A 20 -17.69 -0.41 -4.86
C HIS A 20 -17.12 1.02 -4.94
N THR A 21 -17.09 1.75 -3.84
CA THR A 21 -16.57 3.14 -3.80
C THR A 21 -15.12 3.25 -4.27
N ARG A 22 -14.33 2.20 -4.09
CA ARG A 22 -12.95 2.16 -4.54
C ARG A 22 -12.85 2.05 -6.07
N GLU A 23 -13.64 1.19 -6.68
CA GLU A 23 -13.72 1.02 -8.13
C GLU A 23 -14.21 2.32 -8.78
N ILE A 24 -15.15 3.01 -8.14
CA ILE A 24 -15.57 4.36 -8.54
C ILE A 24 -14.39 5.35 -8.52
N SER A 25 -13.50 5.26 -7.52
CA SER A 25 -12.29 6.11 -7.47
C SER A 25 -11.34 5.82 -8.64
N TYR A 26 -11.29 4.58 -9.12
CA TYR A 26 -10.46 4.21 -10.26
C TYR A 26 -10.97 4.86 -11.54
N TYR A 27 -12.29 4.98 -11.71
CA TYR A 27 -12.86 5.68 -12.86
C TYR A 27 -12.43 7.14 -12.90
N LEU A 28 -12.54 7.85 -11.78
CA LEU A 28 -12.12 9.24 -11.68
C LEU A 28 -10.62 9.42 -11.95
N ARG A 29 -9.78 8.52 -11.43
CA ARG A 29 -8.33 8.59 -11.61
C ARG A 29 -7.90 8.28 -13.05
N HIS A 30 -8.52 7.28 -13.66
CA HIS A 30 -8.12 6.81 -14.99
C HIS A 30 -8.75 7.62 -16.12
N TYR A 31 -10.08 7.81 -16.09
CA TYR A 31 -10.81 8.46 -17.18
C TYR A 31 -10.93 9.98 -17.03
N ALA A 32 -10.95 10.50 -15.80
CA ALA A 32 -10.95 11.95 -15.53
C ALA A 32 -9.58 12.49 -15.08
N HIS A 33 -8.54 11.65 -15.10
CA HIS A 33 -7.15 12.00 -14.76
C HIS A 33 -6.97 12.68 -13.39
N LEU A 34 -7.84 12.37 -12.43
CA LEU A 34 -7.74 12.91 -11.08
C LEU A 34 -6.61 12.26 -10.29
N SER A 35 -6.01 13.02 -9.38
CA SER A 35 -5.09 12.47 -8.38
C SER A 35 -5.81 11.52 -7.42
N ALA A 36 -5.07 10.64 -6.75
CA ALA A 36 -5.66 9.72 -5.77
C ALA A 36 -6.41 10.44 -4.64
N SER A 37 -5.91 11.61 -4.21
CA SER A 37 -6.56 12.44 -3.19
C SER A 37 -7.79 13.19 -3.71
N ALA A 38 -7.79 13.65 -4.97
CA ALA A 38 -8.97 14.28 -5.56
C ALA A 38 -10.10 13.26 -5.81
N ALA A 39 -9.74 12.01 -6.08
CA ALA A 39 -10.67 10.90 -6.29
C ALA A 39 -11.05 10.15 -4.99
N SER A 40 -10.58 10.58 -3.81
CA SER A 40 -10.96 9.95 -2.55
C SER A 40 -12.44 10.17 -2.24
N SER A 41 -13.08 9.23 -1.54
CA SER A 41 -14.49 9.35 -1.13
C SER A 41 -15.47 9.69 -2.28
N PRO A 42 -15.39 9.01 -3.43
CA PRO A 42 -16.21 9.36 -4.58
C PRO A 42 -17.66 8.92 -4.37
N VAL A 43 -18.59 9.62 -5.03
CA VAL A 43 -20.02 9.27 -5.00
C VAL A 43 -20.55 9.19 -6.42
N LEU A 44 -21.00 8.01 -6.83
CA LEU A 44 -21.77 7.85 -8.07
C LEU A 44 -23.13 8.56 -7.88
N LYS A 45 -23.40 9.57 -8.71
CA LYS A 45 -24.62 10.38 -8.66
C LYS A 45 -25.68 9.84 -9.61
N ASP A 46 -25.25 9.45 -10.80
CA ASP A 46 -26.11 9.02 -11.88
C ASP A 46 -25.40 7.99 -12.77
N THR A 47 -26.17 7.15 -13.44
CA THR A 47 -25.74 6.28 -14.53
C THR A 47 -26.87 6.18 -15.55
N ASP A 48 -26.54 6.20 -16.84
CA ASP A 48 -27.44 6.01 -17.97
C ASP A 48 -26.81 5.10 -19.03
N LEU A 49 -27.41 4.97 -20.22
CA LEU A 49 -26.84 4.12 -21.28
C LEU A 49 -25.57 4.71 -21.92
N ASN A 50 -25.27 5.99 -21.69
CA ASN A 50 -24.10 6.67 -22.24
C ASN A 50 -22.93 6.74 -21.25
N GLY A 51 -23.16 6.62 -19.94
CA GLY A 51 -22.08 6.69 -18.96
C GLY A 51 -22.51 6.86 -17.50
N MET A 52 -21.57 7.30 -16.69
CA MET A 52 -21.71 7.51 -15.25
C MET A 52 -21.35 8.94 -14.86
N THR A 53 -22.17 9.59 -14.02
CA THR A 53 -21.83 10.88 -13.39
C THR A 53 -21.33 10.64 -11.98
N ILE A 54 -20.08 10.99 -11.71
CA ILE A 54 -19.39 10.73 -10.45
C ILE A 54 -18.95 12.05 -9.82
N LYS A 55 -19.30 12.23 -8.54
CA LYS A 55 -18.84 13.35 -7.72
C LYS A 55 -17.49 13.03 -7.08
N SER A 56 -16.50 13.89 -7.27
CA SER A 56 -15.17 13.82 -6.64
C SER A 56 -15.16 14.42 -5.23
N ASN A 57 -14.04 14.25 -4.52
CA ASN A 57 -13.88 14.72 -3.13
C ASN A 57 -14.10 16.23 -2.97
N ASP A 58 -13.64 17.00 -3.97
CA ASP A 58 -13.79 18.47 -4.02
C ASP A 58 -15.20 18.93 -4.43
N GLY A 59 -16.10 17.97 -4.65
CA GLY A 59 -17.50 18.20 -4.95
C GLY A 59 -17.86 18.39 -6.41
N ARG A 60 -16.88 18.39 -7.33
CA ARG A 60 -17.13 18.48 -8.77
C ARG A 60 -17.73 17.19 -9.31
N GLU A 61 -18.57 17.30 -10.34
CA GLU A 61 -19.15 16.17 -11.04
C GLU A 61 -18.40 15.91 -12.34
N HIS A 62 -18.08 14.64 -12.59
CA HIS A 62 -17.34 14.17 -13.76
C HIS A 62 -18.19 13.14 -14.48
N PHE A 63 -18.35 13.32 -15.79
CA PHE A 63 -19.03 12.34 -16.63
C PHE A 63 -18.00 11.37 -17.23
N VAL A 64 -18.17 10.09 -16.94
CA VAL A 64 -17.33 8.99 -17.45
C VAL A 64 -18.14 8.20 -18.48
N PRO A 65 -17.84 8.34 -19.78
CA PRO A 65 -18.64 7.74 -20.84
C PRO A 65 -18.41 6.22 -20.97
N PHE A 66 -19.47 5.52 -21.34
CA PHE A 66 -19.44 4.16 -21.85
C PHE A 66 -19.06 4.20 -23.33
N SER A 67 -17.94 3.57 -23.70
CA SER A 67 -17.49 3.47 -25.08
C SER A 67 -17.39 1.99 -25.50
N PRO A 68 -18.22 1.52 -26.46
CA PRO A 68 -19.36 2.22 -27.09
C PRO A 68 -20.55 2.39 -26.12
N PRO A 69 -21.51 3.31 -26.34
CA PRO A 69 -22.72 3.40 -25.53
C PRO A 69 -23.47 2.07 -25.42
N LEU A 70 -24.15 1.84 -24.30
CA LEU A 70 -24.88 0.60 -24.05
C LEU A 70 -26.12 0.51 -24.92
N SER A 71 -26.41 -0.67 -25.45
CA SER A 71 -27.65 -0.91 -26.19
C SER A 71 -28.83 -1.13 -25.23
N SER A 72 -28.55 -1.66 -24.04
CA SER A 72 -29.55 -1.95 -23.02
C SER A 72 -28.95 -2.04 -21.61
N TRP A 73 -29.81 -1.94 -20.60
CA TRP A 73 -29.44 -2.12 -19.20
C TRP A 73 -28.95 -3.53 -18.83
N ALA A 74 -29.01 -4.50 -19.74
CA ALA A 74 -28.44 -5.83 -19.50
C ALA A 74 -26.90 -5.80 -19.51
N GLU A 75 -26.30 -4.87 -20.27
CA GLU A 75 -24.85 -4.77 -20.50
C GLU A 75 -24.12 -3.97 -19.41
N VAL A 76 -24.85 -3.20 -18.60
CA VAL A 76 -24.26 -2.22 -17.66
C VAL A 76 -23.30 -2.87 -16.66
N LYS A 77 -23.63 -4.06 -16.18
CA LYS A 77 -22.81 -4.77 -15.20
C LYS A 77 -21.46 -5.13 -15.81
N ASP A 78 -21.48 -5.74 -16.98
CA ASP A 78 -20.27 -6.21 -17.66
C ASP A 78 -19.41 -5.01 -18.07
N ARG A 79 -20.03 -3.92 -18.54
CA ARG A 79 -19.31 -2.69 -18.87
C ARG A 79 -18.62 -2.06 -17.68
N ILE A 80 -19.29 -1.97 -16.53
CA ILE A 80 -18.69 -1.42 -15.29
C ILE A 80 -17.49 -2.28 -14.87
N ILE A 81 -17.61 -3.61 -14.91
CA ILE A 81 -16.50 -4.52 -14.55
C ILE A 81 -15.31 -4.35 -15.50
N GLU A 82 -15.56 -4.32 -16.81
CA GLU A 82 -14.52 -4.12 -17.83
C GLU A 82 -13.79 -2.79 -17.63
N MET A 83 -14.55 -1.70 -17.43
CA MET A 83 -13.97 -0.37 -17.19
C MET A 83 -13.17 -0.32 -15.89
N ALA A 84 -13.60 -1.05 -14.84
CA ALA A 84 -12.89 -1.08 -13.57
C ALA A 84 -11.56 -1.81 -13.71
N ASN A 85 -11.54 -2.93 -14.46
CA ASN A 85 -10.33 -3.66 -14.77
C ASN A 85 -9.35 -2.82 -15.58
N THR A 86 -9.83 -2.18 -16.65
CA THR A 86 -9.04 -1.27 -17.49
C THR A 86 -8.45 -0.13 -16.66
N ALA A 87 -9.25 0.51 -15.82
CA ALA A 87 -8.79 1.59 -14.96
C ALA A 87 -7.75 1.11 -13.94
N ARG A 88 -7.99 -0.04 -13.31
CA ARG A 88 -7.07 -0.66 -12.35
C ARG A 88 -5.71 -0.99 -12.99
N GLU A 89 -5.72 -1.59 -14.17
CA GLU A 89 -4.52 -1.92 -14.94
C GLU A 89 -3.75 -0.67 -15.37
N GLY A 90 -4.45 0.33 -15.93
CA GLY A 90 -3.85 1.59 -16.33
C GLY A 90 -3.26 2.39 -15.16
N LEU A 91 -3.76 2.19 -13.93
CA LEU A 91 -3.22 2.79 -12.71
C LEU A 91 -2.12 1.93 -12.05
N GLY A 92 -1.82 0.74 -12.58
CA GLY A 92 -0.84 -0.18 -12.03
C GLY A 92 -1.24 -0.78 -10.67
N LEU A 93 -2.54 -0.90 -10.40
CA LEU A 93 -3.10 -1.41 -9.14
C LEU A 93 -3.37 -2.92 -9.23
N SER A 94 -3.27 -3.61 -8.10
CA SER A 94 -3.65 -5.02 -7.98
C SER A 94 -5.13 -5.15 -7.63
N ASP A 95 -5.74 -6.23 -8.10
CA ASP A 95 -7.02 -6.76 -7.63
C ASP A 95 -6.96 -7.26 -6.18
N VAL A 96 -5.80 -7.76 -5.75
CA VAL A 96 -5.54 -8.17 -4.38
C VAL A 96 -5.22 -6.97 -3.49
N ILE A 97 -6.05 -6.79 -2.47
CA ILE A 97 -5.88 -5.73 -1.48
C ILE A 97 -5.26 -6.28 -0.20
N ILE A 98 -4.33 -5.53 0.37
CA ILE A 98 -3.82 -5.76 1.72
C ILE A 98 -4.70 -4.96 2.69
N THR A 99 -5.40 -5.67 3.56
CA THR A 99 -6.42 -5.09 4.45
C THR A 99 -5.97 -5.05 5.90
N ALA A 100 -4.81 -5.62 6.23
CA ALA A 100 -4.31 -5.73 7.58
C ALA A 100 -2.78 -5.78 7.59
N TYR A 101 -2.20 -5.27 8.67
CA TYR A 101 -0.79 -5.45 9.00
C TYR A 101 -0.57 -6.84 9.61
N THR A 102 0.59 -7.43 9.32
CA THR A 102 1.07 -8.64 9.97
C THR A 102 2.51 -8.42 10.44
N PRO A 103 2.83 -8.72 11.71
CA PRO A 103 4.16 -8.52 12.27
C PRO A 103 5.22 -9.43 11.61
N PRO A 104 6.53 -9.14 11.81
CA PRO A 104 7.61 -10.02 11.38
C PRO A 104 7.45 -11.44 11.91
N GLU A 105 7.84 -12.40 11.10
CA GLU A 105 7.83 -13.82 11.44
C GLU A 105 9.11 -14.50 10.94
N GLY A 106 9.49 -15.61 11.58
CA GLY A 106 10.66 -16.39 11.19
C GLY A 106 11.94 -15.56 11.06
N PHE A 107 12.58 -15.61 9.90
CA PHE A 107 13.81 -14.87 9.61
C PHE A 107 13.67 -13.35 9.77
N GLY A 108 12.48 -12.80 9.53
CA GLY A 108 12.21 -11.37 9.67
C GLY A 108 12.42 -10.87 11.10
N ILE A 109 12.11 -11.68 12.12
CA ILE A 109 12.32 -11.32 13.53
C ILE A 109 13.82 -11.13 13.81
N PHE A 110 14.67 -12.00 13.27
CA PHE A 110 16.12 -11.91 13.46
C PHE A 110 16.70 -10.67 12.79
N VAL A 111 16.24 -10.32 11.58
CA VAL A 111 16.70 -9.12 10.88
C VAL A 111 16.27 -7.85 11.63
N THR A 112 14.98 -7.76 12.00
CA THR A 112 14.45 -6.64 12.80
C THR A 112 15.24 -6.48 14.10
N GLY A 113 15.50 -7.57 14.83
CA GLY A 113 16.28 -7.55 16.06
C GLY A 113 17.72 -7.10 15.84
N SER A 114 18.36 -7.53 14.74
CA SER A 114 19.74 -7.14 14.40
C SER A 114 19.86 -5.66 14.07
N VAL A 115 18.91 -5.10 13.32
CA VAL A 115 18.90 -3.68 12.96
C VAL A 115 18.56 -2.81 14.17
N LEU A 116 17.62 -3.22 15.02
CA LEU A 116 17.34 -2.55 16.30
C LEU A 116 18.56 -2.57 17.22
N PHE A 117 19.24 -3.71 17.33
CA PHE A 117 20.47 -3.82 18.11
C PHE A 117 21.58 -2.91 17.55
N TYR A 118 21.71 -2.84 16.22
CA TYR A 118 22.64 -1.92 15.58
C TYR A 118 22.35 -0.45 15.94
N PHE A 119 21.10 0.00 15.81
CA PHE A 119 20.74 1.37 16.19
C PHE A 119 20.91 1.64 17.69
N PHE A 120 20.71 0.62 18.54
CA PHE A 120 21.06 0.70 19.95
C PHE A 120 22.56 0.89 20.15
N CYS A 121 23.42 0.13 19.46
CA CYS A 121 24.87 0.32 19.48
C CYS A 121 25.28 1.72 19.00
N ALA A 122 24.69 2.21 17.90
CA ALA A 122 24.94 3.55 17.38
C ALA A 122 24.50 4.65 18.36
N GLY A 123 23.31 4.52 18.93
CA GLY A 123 22.78 5.47 19.92
C GLY A 123 23.58 5.46 21.22
N THR A 124 24.18 4.32 21.59
CA THR A 124 24.96 4.18 22.82
C THR A 124 26.45 4.50 22.68
N LEU A 125 26.92 4.71 21.45
CA LEU A 125 28.34 4.93 21.15
C LEU A 125 29.00 6.06 21.96
N PRO A 126 28.33 7.20 22.26
CA PRO A 126 28.92 8.26 23.08
C PRO A 126 29.32 7.82 24.50
N TRP A 127 28.69 6.78 25.06
CA TRP A 127 29.02 6.24 26.39
C TRP A 127 30.09 5.15 26.36
N VAL A 128 30.53 4.71 25.19
CA VAL A 128 31.60 3.72 25.02
C VAL A 128 32.94 4.44 25.00
N GLN A 129 33.45 4.84 26.16
CA GLN A 129 34.68 5.63 26.29
C GLN A 129 35.81 4.83 26.96
N PRO A 130 37.10 5.17 26.69
CA PRO A 130 38.23 4.57 27.40
C PRO A 130 38.06 4.60 28.92
N GLY A 131 38.38 3.50 29.60
CA GLY A 131 38.24 3.34 31.05
C GLY A 131 36.82 3.00 31.53
N THR A 132 35.84 2.91 30.64
CA THR A 132 34.53 2.32 30.97
C THR A 132 34.56 0.80 30.90
N ARG A 133 33.72 0.14 31.69
CA ARG A 133 33.58 -1.33 31.65
C ARG A 133 33.20 -1.84 30.25
N ILE A 134 32.39 -1.10 29.49
CA ILE A 134 31.99 -1.49 28.13
C ILE A 134 33.19 -1.45 27.18
N TRP A 135 34.06 -0.45 27.30
CA TRP A 135 35.28 -0.34 26.50
C TRP A 135 36.24 -1.51 26.76
N GLU A 136 36.43 -1.87 28.03
CA GLU A 136 37.27 -3.01 28.42
C GLU A 136 36.70 -4.33 27.88
N LEU A 137 35.40 -4.57 28.05
CA LEU A 137 34.73 -5.76 27.51
C LEU A 137 34.85 -5.87 25.99
N LEU A 138 34.74 -4.74 25.26
CA LEU A 138 34.95 -4.73 23.82
C LEU A 138 36.41 -5.04 23.44
N ASN A 139 37.40 -4.55 24.19
CA ASN A 139 38.80 -4.89 23.94
C ASN A 139 39.12 -6.36 24.17
N GLU A 140 38.46 -7.00 25.13
CA GLU A 140 38.64 -8.42 25.43
C GLU A 140 37.90 -9.33 24.44
N GLY A 141 36.67 -8.96 24.06
CA GLY A 141 35.75 -9.85 23.36
C GLY A 141 35.40 -9.48 21.92
N PHE A 142 35.59 -8.22 21.50
CA PHE A 142 35.24 -7.78 20.14
C PHE A 142 36.47 -7.79 19.23
N PRO A 143 36.41 -8.40 18.03
CA PRO A 143 37.52 -8.38 17.09
C PRO A 143 37.98 -6.94 16.79
N GLY A 144 39.26 -6.64 17.00
CA GLY A 144 39.80 -5.29 16.82
C GLY A 144 39.49 -4.30 17.95
N GLY A 145 38.84 -4.75 19.02
CA GLY A 145 38.59 -3.99 20.24
C GLY A 145 37.58 -2.85 20.09
N ALA A 146 37.51 -2.00 21.12
CA ALA A 146 36.57 -0.88 21.19
C ALA A 146 36.80 0.14 20.06
N THR A 147 38.06 0.38 19.65
CA THR A 147 38.38 1.29 18.56
C THR A 147 37.80 0.82 17.22
N PHE A 148 37.93 -0.47 16.90
CA PHE A 148 37.33 -1.02 15.69
C PHE A 148 35.80 -1.02 15.77
N PHE A 149 35.22 -1.32 16.93
CA PHE A 149 33.78 -1.18 17.15
C PHE A 149 33.27 0.23 16.82
N HIS A 150 33.94 1.27 17.34
CA HIS A 150 33.62 2.67 17.05
C HIS A 150 33.70 2.98 15.55
N TRP A 151 34.80 2.57 14.92
CA TRP A 151 34.95 2.76 13.48
C TRP A 151 33.83 2.06 12.71
N LEU A 152 33.55 0.79 13.03
CA LEU A 152 32.56 -0.03 12.34
C LEU A 152 31.18 0.58 12.44
N VAL A 153 30.73 0.93 13.66
CA VAL A 153 29.41 1.51 13.90
C VAL A 153 29.24 2.82 13.12
N ASN A 154 30.23 3.70 13.15
CA ASN A 154 30.20 4.96 12.41
C ASN A 154 30.25 4.75 10.89
N ALA A 155 31.09 3.82 10.42
CA ALA A 155 31.28 3.55 9.00
C ALA A 155 30.01 3.01 8.34
N ILE A 156 29.25 2.16 9.04
CA ILE A 156 28.05 1.53 8.48
C ILE A 156 26.76 2.32 8.73
N PHE A 157 26.79 3.39 9.53
CA PHE A 157 25.60 4.16 9.89
C PHE A 157 24.83 4.73 8.70
N TRP A 158 25.52 5.54 7.89
CA TRP A 158 24.90 6.12 6.70
C TRP A 158 24.53 5.08 5.64
N PRO A 159 25.35 4.05 5.37
CA PRO A 159 24.94 2.93 4.52
C PRO A 159 23.66 2.22 4.99
N VAL A 160 23.53 1.87 6.27
CA VAL A 160 22.34 1.20 6.81
C VAL A 160 21.11 2.09 6.65
N ILE A 161 21.19 3.38 7.03
CA ILE A 161 20.09 4.32 6.83
C ILE A 161 19.72 4.41 5.34
N GLY A 162 20.71 4.58 4.46
CA GLY A 162 20.49 4.71 3.03
C GLY A 162 19.77 3.50 2.42
N ILE A 163 20.23 2.28 2.73
CA ILE A 163 19.62 1.04 2.26
C ILE A 163 18.16 0.94 2.72
N HIS A 164 17.91 1.15 4.01
CA HIS A 164 16.57 1.01 4.57
C HIS A 164 15.60 2.10 4.08
N LEU A 165 16.07 3.32 3.80
CA LEU A 165 15.27 4.36 3.15
C LEU A 165 14.91 3.97 1.71
N VAL A 166 15.85 3.40 0.95
CA VAL A 166 15.60 2.91 -0.41
C VAL A 166 14.59 1.76 -0.40
N GLU A 167 14.74 0.80 0.53
CA GLU A 167 13.77 -0.27 0.72
C GLU A 167 12.38 0.28 1.04
N CYS A 168 12.27 1.21 2.00
CA CYS A 168 11.01 1.86 2.33
C CYS A 168 10.37 2.58 1.14
N PHE A 169 11.16 3.25 0.28
CA PHE A 169 10.65 3.90 -0.93
C PHE A 169 10.00 2.90 -1.89
N PHE A 170 10.67 1.78 -2.18
CA PHE A 170 10.10 0.75 -3.06
C PHE A 170 8.93 0.01 -2.38
N PHE A 171 9.00 -0.18 -1.07
CA PHE A 171 7.96 -0.84 -0.30
C PHE A 171 6.68 -0.01 -0.27
N ASP A 172 6.77 1.31 -0.09
CA ASP A 172 5.63 2.22 -0.18
C ASP A 172 4.90 2.05 -1.52
N ARG A 173 5.63 2.04 -2.64
CA ARG A 173 5.02 1.84 -3.98
C ARG A 173 4.30 0.50 -4.09
N LYS A 174 4.87 -0.56 -3.49
CA LYS A 174 4.26 -1.89 -3.43
C LYS A 174 2.98 -1.89 -2.59
N LEU A 175 3.00 -1.23 -1.44
CA LEU A 175 1.82 -1.05 -0.59
C LEU A 175 0.70 -0.28 -1.32
N GLN A 176 1.05 0.79 -2.03
CA GLN A 176 0.08 1.55 -2.85
C GLN A 176 -0.57 0.69 -3.93
N ARG A 177 0.22 -0.14 -4.61
CA ARG A 177 -0.31 -1.09 -5.62
C ARG A 177 -1.35 -2.05 -5.04
N HIS A 178 -1.24 -2.39 -3.76
CA HIS A 178 -2.17 -3.28 -3.05
C HIS A 178 -3.18 -2.53 -2.17
N GLY A 179 -3.42 -1.25 -2.45
CA GLY A 179 -4.51 -0.48 -1.87
C GLY A 179 -4.28 0.01 -0.43
N VAL A 180 -3.05 -0.04 0.07
CA VAL A 180 -2.72 0.52 1.39
C VAL A 180 -2.49 2.02 1.22
N GLU A 181 -3.41 2.84 1.72
CA GLU A 181 -3.35 4.30 1.59
C GLU A 181 -2.19 4.91 2.37
N ARG A 182 -1.42 5.82 1.74
CA ARG A 182 -0.34 6.56 2.42
C ARG A 182 -0.84 7.28 3.66
N PHE A 183 -0.01 7.30 4.70
CA PHE A 183 -0.31 7.93 5.99
C PHE A 183 -1.47 7.30 6.79
N SER A 184 -2.12 6.24 6.28
CA SER A 184 -3.02 5.44 7.09
C SER A 184 -2.27 4.75 8.24
N GLY A 185 -2.99 4.35 9.29
CA GLY A 185 -2.37 3.61 10.40
C GLY A 185 -1.70 2.31 9.94
N GLN A 186 -2.28 1.61 8.97
CA GLN A 186 -1.69 0.39 8.40
C GLN A 186 -0.42 0.68 7.60
N TRP A 187 -0.40 1.79 6.86
CA TRP A 187 0.79 2.22 6.15
C TRP A 187 1.94 2.50 7.11
N TRP A 188 1.68 3.19 8.22
CA TRP A 188 2.70 3.44 9.24
C TRP A 188 3.23 2.16 9.87
N LEU A 189 2.35 1.19 10.19
CA LEU A 189 2.76 -0.11 10.71
C LEU A 189 3.67 -0.85 9.73
N TRP A 190 3.26 -0.93 8.46
CA TRP A 190 4.03 -1.60 7.42
C TRP A 190 5.37 -0.92 7.14
N LEU A 191 5.37 0.40 6.96
CA LEU A 191 6.55 1.15 6.56
C LEU A 191 7.57 1.24 7.69
N SER A 192 7.13 1.52 8.93
CA SER A 192 8.02 1.55 10.09
C SER A 192 8.64 0.17 10.32
N ASN A 193 7.86 -0.89 10.17
CA ASN A 193 8.38 -2.24 10.27
C ASN A 193 9.37 -2.56 9.13
N CYS A 194 9.07 -2.16 7.89
CA CYS A 194 10.01 -2.32 6.77
C CYS A 194 11.33 -1.58 7.02
N PHE A 195 11.31 -0.44 7.71
CA PHE A 195 12.55 0.26 8.06
C PHE A 195 13.45 -0.54 9.00
N PHE A 196 12.93 -1.46 9.83
CA PHE A 196 13.78 -2.31 10.67
C PHE A 196 13.99 -3.69 10.08
N GLU A 197 12.97 -4.25 9.44
CA GLU A 197 13.02 -5.60 8.90
C GLU A 197 13.71 -5.66 7.53
N GLY A 198 13.54 -4.64 6.70
CA GLY A 198 14.04 -4.59 5.32
C GLY A 198 13.31 -5.54 4.37
N PHE A 199 14.06 -6.12 3.42
CA PHE A 199 13.54 -7.01 2.38
C PHE A 199 12.58 -8.15 2.81
N PRO A 200 12.73 -8.83 3.96
CA PRO A 200 11.75 -9.82 4.41
C PRO A 200 10.30 -9.30 4.52
N ALA A 201 10.10 -8.00 4.77
CA ALA A 201 8.77 -7.37 4.72
C ALA A 201 8.12 -7.49 3.31
N PHE A 202 8.92 -7.35 2.25
CA PHE A 202 8.46 -7.55 0.86
C PHE A 202 7.97 -8.98 0.64
N LYS A 203 8.75 -9.97 1.08
CA LYS A 203 8.38 -11.38 0.96
C LYS A 203 7.10 -11.70 1.73
N ARG A 204 6.89 -11.08 2.90
CA ARG A 204 5.65 -11.26 3.67
C ARG A 204 4.44 -10.72 2.93
N VAL A 205 4.57 -9.53 2.33
CA VAL A 205 3.52 -8.99 1.45
C VAL A 205 3.25 -9.91 0.28
N ASP A 206 4.29 -10.39 -0.41
CA ASP A 206 4.13 -11.34 -1.53
C ASP A 206 3.42 -12.62 -1.12
N GLY A 207 3.77 -13.18 0.04
CA GLY A 207 3.08 -14.35 0.59
C GLY A 207 1.62 -14.09 0.90
N ILE A 208 1.25 -12.91 1.42
CA ILE A 208 -0.15 -12.52 1.63
C ILE A 208 -0.88 -12.43 0.30
N VAL A 209 -0.26 -11.81 -0.71
CA VAL A 209 -0.85 -11.62 -2.04
C VAL A 209 -1.10 -12.97 -2.69
N ALA A 210 -0.10 -13.85 -2.74
CA ALA A 210 -0.22 -15.20 -3.31
C ALA A 210 -1.35 -16.00 -2.63
N ARG A 211 -1.40 -16.00 -1.29
CA ARG A 211 -2.46 -16.69 -0.54
C ARG A 211 -3.87 -16.16 -0.85
N LYS A 212 -4.00 -14.86 -1.13
CA LYS A 212 -5.29 -14.27 -1.51
C LYS A 212 -5.68 -14.66 -2.94
N GLN A 213 -4.72 -14.70 -3.86
CA GLN A 213 -4.94 -15.14 -5.26
C GLN A 213 -5.37 -16.60 -5.34
N ASP A 214 -4.74 -17.48 -4.58
CA ASP A 214 -5.10 -18.91 -4.53
C ASP A 214 -6.53 -19.12 -4.01
N LYS A 215 -6.97 -18.30 -3.05
CA LYS A 215 -8.34 -18.37 -2.52
C LYS A 215 -9.37 -17.85 -3.51
N SER A 216 -9.09 -16.78 -4.23
CA SER A 216 -10.01 -16.28 -5.27
C SER A 216 -10.12 -17.23 -6.45
N GLY A 217 -9.01 -17.86 -6.88
CA GLY A 217 -9.01 -18.83 -7.97
C GLY A 217 -9.68 -20.17 -7.64
N LYS A 218 -9.78 -20.53 -6.36
CA LYS A 218 -10.54 -21.72 -5.90
C LYS A 218 -12.02 -21.47 -5.68
N SER A 219 -12.45 -20.21 -5.68
CA SER A 219 -13.83 -19.79 -5.39
C SER A 219 -14.57 -19.28 -6.65
N GLN A 220 -13.92 -19.32 -7.81
CA GLN A 220 -14.52 -19.20 -9.14
C GLN A 220 -14.73 -20.60 -9.73
#